data_AF-A0A536BAM2-F1
#
_entry.id   AF-A0A536BAM2-F1
#
_cell.length_a   1.000
_cell.length_b   1.000
_cell.length_c   1.000
_cell.angle_alpha   90.00
_cell.angle_beta   90.00
_cell.angle_gamma   90.00
#
_symmetry.space_group_name_H-M   'P 1'
#
loop_
_entity.id
_entity.type
_entity.pdbx_description
1 polymer ?
#
loop_
_entity_poly.entity_id
_entity_poly.type
_entity_poly.pdbx_seq_one_letter_code
_entity_poly.pdbx_strand_id
1 'polypeptide(L)'
;MQNVLLNYQCGSVYKAVYLEAQDAVALATILRAGQTPPASLLNGTTSPPSGTSGNQQPASLLKPIWVDSSNMKDTVIKDNFVDKGTLCTAVGAAACTAAGIS
;
A
#
# COMPACT_ATOMS: atom_id res chain seq x y z
N MET A 1 -6.71 -0.06 11.73
CA MET A 1 -7.79 0.82 11.24
C MET A 1 -8.83 1.17 12.31
N GLN A 2 -9.17 0.25 13.22
CA GLN A 2 -10.06 0.53 14.36
C GLN A 2 -9.62 1.78 15.15
N ASN A 3 -8.36 1.83 15.60
CA ASN A 3 -7.81 2.97 16.33
C ASN A 3 -7.84 4.29 15.57
N VAL A 4 -7.82 4.26 14.23
CA VAL A 4 -7.94 5.45 13.40
C VAL A 4 -9.38 5.97 13.40
N LEU A 5 -10.38 5.08 13.32
CA LEU A 5 -11.80 5.47 13.44
C LEU A 5 -12.20 5.87 14.86
N LEU A 6 -11.52 5.33 15.88
CA LEU A 6 -11.73 5.67 17.29
C LEU A 6 -10.89 6.88 17.75
N ASN A 7 -10.17 7.54 16.84
CA ASN A 7 -9.29 8.68 17.11
C ASN A 7 -8.16 8.42 18.14
N TYR A 8 -7.80 7.15 18.36
CA TYR A 8 -6.62 6.76 19.15
C TYR A 8 -5.32 6.80 18.33
N GLN A 9 -5.43 6.93 17.01
CA GLN A 9 -4.31 6.99 16.08
C GLN A 9 -4.65 7.98 14.94
N CYS A 10 -3.76 8.92 14.62
CA CYS A 10 -4.03 9.94 13.60
C CYS A 10 -4.18 9.38 12.18
N GLY A 11 -3.57 8.22 11.90
CA GLY A 11 -3.62 7.57 10.60
C GLY A 11 -2.54 6.50 10.46
N SER A 12 -2.45 5.92 9.26
CA SER A 12 -1.46 4.89 8.93
C SER A 12 -1.02 5.02 7.47
N VAL A 13 0.13 4.45 7.14
CA VAL A 13 0.62 4.39 5.76
C VAL A 13 0.20 3.07 5.14
N TYR A 14 -0.75 3.11 4.22
CA TYR A 14 -1.18 1.96 3.44
C TYR A 14 -0.23 1.73 2.26
N LYS A 15 0.28 0.51 2.17
CA LYS A 15 1.07 0.00 1.03
C LYS A 15 0.28 -1.13 0.40
N ALA A 16 -0.26 -0.90 -0.79
CA ALA A 16 -1.12 -1.84 -1.49
C ALA A 16 -0.32 -3.06 -1.96
N VAL A 17 -0.36 -4.14 -1.18
CA VAL A 17 0.41 -5.37 -1.44
C VAL A 17 0.10 -5.99 -2.80
N TYR A 18 -1.13 -5.87 -3.29
CA TYR A 18 -1.50 -6.38 -4.60
C TYR A 18 -0.79 -5.63 -5.74
N LEU A 19 -0.55 -4.32 -5.60
CA LEU A 19 0.24 -3.56 -6.57
C LEU A 19 1.71 -3.98 -6.52
N GLU A 20 2.26 -4.19 -5.32
CA GLU A 20 3.64 -4.68 -5.16
C GLU A 20 3.83 -6.04 -5.84
N ALA A 21 2.88 -6.95 -5.64
CA ALA A 21 2.90 -8.26 -6.29
C ALA A 21 2.80 -8.15 -7.83
N GLN A 22 1.93 -7.28 -8.35
CA GLN A 22 1.80 -7.05 -9.80
C GLN A 22 3.09 -6.50 -10.40
N ASP A 23 3.69 -5.52 -9.74
CA ASP A 23 4.94 -4.89 -10.16
C ASP A 23 6.10 -5.89 -10.16
N ALA A 24 6.23 -6.67 -9.08
CA ALA A 24 7.24 -7.72 -8.95
C ALA A 24 7.07 -8.80 -10.04
N VAL A 25 5.85 -9.23 -10.34
CA VAL A 25 5.57 -10.21 -11.40
C VAL A 25 5.89 -9.62 -12.78
N ALA A 26 5.55 -8.36 -13.03
CA ALA A 26 5.88 -7.69 -14.30
C ALA A 26 7.40 -7.64 -14.51
N LEU A 27 8.16 -7.19 -13.51
CA LEU A 27 9.63 -7.18 -13.54
C LEU A 27 10.21 -8.57 -13.76
N ALA A 28 9.78 -9.56 -12.97
CA ALA A 28 10.28 -10.92 -13.07
C ALA A 28 9.99 -11.55 -14.43
N THR A 29 8.83 -11.27 -15.02
CA THR A 29 8.45 -11.77 -16.35
C THR A 29 9.35 -11.22 -17.45
N ILE A 30 9.60 -9.91 -17.43
CA ILE A 30 10.47 -9.24 -18.41
C ILE A 30 11.91 -9.75 -18.29
N LEU A 31 12.44 -9.81 -17.06
CA LEU A 31 13.78 -10.31 -16.80
C LEU A 31 13.95 -11.78 -17.18
N ARG A 32 12.94 -12.63 -16.89
CA ARG A 32 12.93 -14.04 -17.31
C ARG A 32 12.98 -14.19 -18.83
N ALA A 33 12.38 -13.25 -19.56
CA ALA A 33 12.45 -13.22 -21.03
C ALA A 33 13.79 -12.67 -21.57
N GLY A 34 14.76 -12.36 -20.71
CA GLY A 34 16.04 -11.77 -21.09
C GLY A 34 15.93 -10.32 -21.57
N GLN A 35 14.79 -9.66 -21.29
CA GLN A 35 14.52 -8.30 -21.72
C GLN A 35 14.85 -7.29 -20.60
N THR A 36 15.09 -6.05 -20.99
CA THR A 36 15.29 -4.93 -20.06
C THR A 36 13.94 -4.34 -19.65
N PRO A 37 13.64 -4.22 -18.35
CA PRO A 37 12.43 -3.52 -17.90
C PRO A 37 12.37 -2.08 -18.44
N PRO A 38 11.21 -1.62 -18.93
CA PRO A 38 11.09 -0.29 -19.50
C PRO A 38 11.22 0.79 -18.42
N ALA A 39 11.69 1.98 -18.82
CA ALA A 39 11.81 3.13 -17.91
C ALA A 39 10.46 3.60 -17.34
N SER A 40 9.34 3.24 -17.98
CA SER A 40 8.00 3.49 -17.44
C SER A 40 7.68 2.63 -16.20
N LEU A 41 8.42 1.52 -16.00
CA LEU A 41 8.32 0.65 -14.84
C LEU A 41 9.42 0.97 -13.81
N LEU A 42 10.65 1.23 -14.28
CA LEU A 42 11.77 1.60 -13.42
C LEU A 42 11.77 3.12 -13.16
N ASN A 43 11.14 3.53 -12.07
CA ASN A 43 10.92 4.95 -11.73
C ASN A 43 11.86 5.51 -10.64
N GLY A 44 12.86 4.74 -10.19
CA GLY A 44 13.80 5.17 -9.18
C GLY A 44 15.04 4.27 -9.05
N THR A 45 15.79 4.49 -7.98
CA THR A 45 16.93 3.64 -7.60
C THR A 45 16.91 3.36 -6.09
N THR A 46 17.53 2.26 -5.70
CA THR A 46 17.72 1.85 -4.30
C THR A 46 19.19 1.49 -4.07
N SER A 47 19.71 1.85 -2.90
CA SER A 47 21.08 1.56 -2.49
C SER A 47 21.07 0.61 -1.29
N PRO A 48 22.07 -0.29 -1.16
CA PRO A 48 22.24 -1.08 0.04
C PRO A 48 22.31 -0.19 1.30
N PRO A 49 21.80 -0.65 2.45
CA PRO A 49 21.99 0.04 3.72
C PRO A 49 23.47 0.25 4.04
N SER A 50 23.79 1.30 4.78
CA SER A 50 25.17 1.58 5.22
C SER A 50 25.82 0.35 5.87
N GLY A 51 27.02 0.00 5.42
CA GLY A 51 27.75 -1.19 5.87
C GLY A 51 27.37 -2.50 5.18
N THR A 52 26.42 -2.48 4.23
CA THR A 52 26.06 -3.64 3.41
C THR A 52 26.78 -3.59 2.07
N SER A 53 27.42 -4.69 1.66
CA SER A 53 28.06 -4.79 0.35
C SER A 53 27.02 -4.77 -0.78
N GLY A 54 27.35 -4.12 -1.90
CA GLY A 54 26.49 -4.02 -3.07
C GLY A 54 26.62 -2.66 -3.76
N ASN A 55 25.82 -2.47 -4.80
CA ASN A 55 25.76 -1.22 -5.57
C ASN A 55 24.30 -0.78 -5.76
N GLN A 56 24.13 0.50 -6.10
CA GLN A 56 22.82 1.08 -6.41
C GLN A 56 22.16 0.31 -7.58
N GLN A 57 20.88 -0.03 -7.42
CA GLN A 57 20.08 -0.76 -8.41
C GLN A 57 18.90 0.08 -8.90
N PRO A 58 18.45 -0.11 -10.16
CA PRO A 58 17.16 0.39 -10.60
C PRO A 58 16.02 -0.19 -9.76
N ALA A 59 14.98 0.60 -9.54
CA ALA A 59 13.82 0.22 -8.74
C ALA A 59 12.53 0.66 -9.41
N SER A 60 11.48 -0.12 -9.18
CA SER A 60 10.10 0.36 -9.23
C SER A 60 9.67 0.70 -7.80
N LEU A 61 9.24 1.93 -7.58
CA LEU A 61 8.86 2.49 -6.31
C LEU A 61 7.37 2.81 -6.34
N LEU A 62 6.58 1.99 -5.65
CA LEU A 62 5.15 2.25 -5.50
C LEU A 62 4.90 3.41 -4.55
N LYS A 63 3.84 4.16 -4.84
CA LYS A 63 3.43 5.30 -4.02
C LYS A 63 2.63 4.79 -2.80
N PRO A 64 3.14 4.96 -1.56
CA PRO A 64 2.35 4.69 -0.38
C PRO A 64 1.21 5.72 -0.22
N ILE A 65 0.13 5.31 0.43
CA ILE A 65 -1.06 6.14 0.65
C ILE A 65 -1.18 6.42 2.14
N TRP A 66 -1.22 7.70 2.54
CA TRP A 66 -1.61 8.06 3.90
C TRP A 66 -3.11 7.86 4.08
N VAL A 67 -3.49 7.12 5.12
CA VAL A 67 -4.88 6.78 5.41
C VAL A 67 -5.28 7.29 6.79
N ASP A 68 -6.36 8.04 6.84
CA ASP A 68 -7.03 8.52 8.05
C ASP A 68 -8.56 8.29 7.94
N SER A 69 -9.33 8.80 8.89
CA SER A 69 -10.79 8.61 8.90
C SER A 69 -11.50 9.26 7.71
N SER A 70 -10.92 10.26 7.06
CA SER A 70 -11.53 10.98 5.95
C SER A 70 -11.45 10.24 4.61
N ASN A 71 -10.49 9.33 4.46
CA ASN A 71 -10.22 8.64 3.19
C ASN A 71 -10.16 7.10 3.30
N MET A 72 -10.43 6.53 4.48
CA MET A 72 -10.36 5.08 4.72
C MET A 72 -11.28 4.28 3.79
N LYS A 73 -12.48 4.82 3.51
CA LYS A 73 -13.45 4.24 2.59
C LYS A 73 -12.85 4.01 1.20
N ASP A 74 -12.17 5.01 0.66
CA ASP A 74 -11.68 5.03 -0.72
C ASP A 74 -10.30 4.39 -0.88
N THR A 75 -9.74 3.85 0.20
CA THR A 75 -8.42 3.21 0.22
C THR A 75 -8.54 1.76 0.67
N VAL A 76 -8.22 1.44 1.92
CA VAL A 76 -8.13 0.06 2.42
C VAL A 76 -9.47 -0.70 2.39
N ILE A 77 -10.61 0.01 2.45
CA ILE A 77 -11.94 -0.60 2.35
C ILE A 77 -12.29 -0.87 0.89
N LYS A 78 -12.13 0.12 0.01
CA LYS A 78 -12.32 -0.04 -1.44
C LYS A 78 -11.46 -1.17 -2.02
N ASP A 79 -10.23 -1.27 -1.56
CA ASP A 79 -9.27 -2.29 -2.01
C ASP A 79 -9.52 -3.66 -1.36
N ASN A 80 -10.54 -3.79 -0.50
CA ASN A 80 -10.85 -4.99 0.30
C ASN A 80 -9.65 -5.48 1.13
N PHE A 81 -8.70 -4.60 1.43
CA PHE A 81 -7.55 -4.92 2.27
C PHE A 81 -7.96 -5.04 3.74
N VAL A 82 -8.95 -4.24 4.16
CA VAL A 82 -9.61 -4.34 5.45
C VAL A 82 -11.07 -4.70 5.23
N ASP A 83 -11.50 -5.80 5.83
CA ASP A 83 -12.89 -6.21 5.77
C ASP A 83 -13.80 -5.19 6.49
N LYS A 84 -14.77 -4.69 5.75
CA LYS A 84 -15.72 -3.68 6.22
C LYS A 84 -16.58 -4.20 7.38
N GLY A 85 -17.07 -5.43 7.26
CA GLY A 85 -17.97 -6.04 8.25
C GLY A 85 -17.28 -6.17 9.61
N THR A 86 -16.11 -6.80 9.61
CA THR A 86 -15.25 -6.97 10.79
C THR A 86 -14.89 -5.63 11.42
N LEU A 87 -14.52 -4.64 10.61
CA LEU A 87 -14.18 -3.31 11.11
C LEU A 87 -15.38 -2.65 11.81
N CYS A 88 -16.54 -2.58 11.15
CA CYS A 88 -17.72 -1.90 11.69
C CYS A 88 -18.37 -2.64 12.85
N THR A 89 -18.25 -3.97 12.92
CA THR A 89 -18.61 -4.73 14.12
C THR A 89 -17.71 -4.34 15.30
N ALA A 90 -16.41 -4.11 15.07
CA ALA A 90 -15.46 -3.79 16.14
C ALA A 90 -15.56 -2.33 16.65
N VAL A 91 -15.76 -1.35 15.77
CA VAL A 91 -15.84 0.08 16.15
C VAL A 91 -17.26 0.60 16.35
N GLY A 92 -18.27 -0.17 15.95
CA GLY A 92 -19.67 0.24 15.95
C GLY A 92 -20.11 1.02 14.70
N ALA A 93 -21.39 0.91 14.37
CA ALA A 93 -21.95 1.51 13.15
C ALA A 93 -21.81 3.04 13.12
N ALA A 94 -21.90 3.73 14.25
CA ALA A 94 -21.78 5.18 14.32
C ALA A 94 -20.40 5.68 13.84
N ALA A 95 -19.33 5.02 14.27
CA ALA A 95 -17.96 5.37 13.86
C ALA A 95 -17.74 5.11 12.36
N CYS A 96 -18.27 4.01 11.83
CA CYS A 96 -18.21 3.71 10.41
C CYS A 96 -19.01 4.70 9.55
N THR A 97 -20.25 5.01 9.94
CA THR A 97 -21.09 6.00 9.24
C THR A 97 -20.44 7.39 9.22
N ALA A 98 -19.82 7.81 10.33
CA ALA A 98 -19.10 9.09 10.40
C ALA A 98 -17.92 9.17 9.42
N ALA A 99 -17.27 8.02 9.12
CA ALA A 99 -16.21 7.90 8.13
C ALA A 99 -16.73 7.54 6.71
N GLY A 100 -18.05 7.58 6.49
CA GLY A 100 -18.67 7.26 5.20
C GLY A 100 -18.64 5.78 4.80
N ILE A 101 -18.32 4.89 5.75
CA ILE A 101 -18.25 3.44 5.57
C ILE A 101 -19.64 2.86 5.91
N SER A 102 -20.41 2.50 4.89
CA SER A 102 -21.79 1.98 5.00
C SER A 102 -21.92 0.62 4.39
#